data_AF-A0A7S0IAM8-F1
#
_entry.id   AF-A0A7S0IAM8-F1
#
_cell.length_a   1.000
_cell.length_b   1.000
_cell.length_c   1.000
_cell.angle_alpha   90.00
_cell.angle_beta   90.00
_cell.angle_gamma   90.00
#
_symmetry.space_group_name_H-M   'P 1'
#
loop_
_entity.id
_entity.type
_entity.pdbx_description
1 polymer ?
#
loop_
_entity_poly.entity_id
_entity_poly.type
_entity_poly.pdbx_seq_one_letter_code
_entity_poly.pdbx_strand_id
1 'polypeptide(L)'
;MAAVGRAFTAHAAAPATPCGRRVVAPRRSPKPPSRRRRDRPVRVFLVGRRADDDVLATRAFSTPPAMDDDDDDDAPSTSGRVVDDAAILRGFDLDPALSAWITARFLFIWTVFGYLSVPTLALLEGVDDVSALRTSHLALALVVAELGKLGATSLMLRSELAGAPSASSPADPWARWRCYPNRASVAADALRGVAFGIAASVAARLADAAVDAGAEADAGAAGGGALALLDGEVGGSIVAIVVSSCAIAPVLEELFFRGFALPACERLVGNVWVSVTCTAGLFAAVHFSVDDAPSLFVAGCFFGSAAVDANGGAGGDANRRDGATRV
;
A
#
# COMPACT_ATOMS: atom_id res chain seq x y z
N MET A 1 14.53 -8.58 9.43
CA MET A 1 13.70 -9.74 9.88
C MET A 1 14.21 -10.44 11.15
N ALA A 2 15.51 -10.35 11.49
CA ALA A 2 16.05 -10.92 12.74
C ALA A 2 15.50 -10.29 14.04
N ALA A 3 14.93 -9.07 13.98
CA ALA A 3 14.36 -8.38 15.13
C ALA A 3 13.04 -8.99 15.66
N VAL A 4 12.21 -9.58 14.78
CA VAL A 4 10.91 -10.16 15.17
C VAL A 4 11.08 -11.53 15.86
N GLY A 5 12.12 -12.30 15.50
CA GLY A 5 12.45 -13.57 16.18
C GLY A 5 12.90 -13.39 17.63
N ARG A 6 13.56 -12.26 17.95
CA ARG A 6 14.05 -11.96 19.31
C ARG A 6 12.94 -11.50 20.27
N ALA A 7 11.89 -10.86 19.77
CA ALA A 7 10.78 -10.40 20.60
C ALA A 7 9.88 -11.55 21.11
N PHE A 8 9.76 -12.64 20.35
CA PHE A 8 8.92 -13.79 20.75
C PHE A 8 9.62 -14.78 21.70
N THR A 9 10.95 -14.86 21.67
CA THR A 9 11.73 -15.77 22.52
C THR A 9 11.84 -15.28 23.97
N ALA A 10 11.76 -13.98 24.22
CA ALA A 10 11.87 -13.40 25.57
C ALA A 10 10.67 -13.68 26.49
N HIS A 11 9.54 -14.16 25.97
CA HIS A 11 8.32 -14.43 26.76
C HIS A 11 8.05 -15.91 27.05
N ALA A 12 8.87 -16.83 26.53
CA ALA A 12 8.67 -18.28 26.68
C ALA A 12 9.54 -18.94 27.77
N ALA A 13 10.35 -18.18 28.51
CA ALA A 13 11.20 -18.71 29.59
C ALA A 13 10.51 -18.62 30.96
N ALA A 14 9.39 -19.33 31.14
CA ALA A 14 8.88 -19.67 32.47
C ALA A 14 9.17 -21.15 32.74
N PRO A 15 9.79 -21.52 33.88
CA PRO A 15 10.13 -22.91 34.16
C PRO A 15 8.87 -23.73 34.43
N ALA A 16 8.55 -24.66 33.53
CA ALA A 16 7.47 -25.62 33.71
C ALA A 16 7.83 -26.65 34.78
N THR A 17 7.10 -26.63 35.90
CA THR A 17 7.08 -27.71 36.91
C THR A 17 6.59 -29.03 36.28
N PRO A 18 7.19 -30.19 36.63
CA PRO A 18 6.84 -31.46 36.04
C PRO A 18 5.49 -31.96 36.59
N CYS A 19 4.44 -31.91 35.76
CA CYS A 19 3.14 -32.47 36.08
C CYS A 19 3.08 -33.95 35.66
N GLY A 20 2.79 -34.83 36.62
CA GLY A 20 2.76 -36.28 36.45
C GLY A 20 1.74 -36.75 35.41
N ARG A 21 2.22 -37.59 34.48
CA ARG A 21 1.44 -38.19 33.40
C ARG A 21 0.54 -39.30 33.94
N ARG A 22 -0.76 -39.03 34.10
CA ARG A 22 -1.78 -40.05 34.40
C ARG A 22 -2.26 -40.69 33.08
N VAL A 23 -1.98 -41.98 32.91
CA VAL A 23 -2.48 -42.77 31.77
C VAL A 23 -3.98 -43.02 31.98
N VAL A 24 -4.81 -42.45 31.10
CA VAL A 24 -6.25 -42.73 31.04
C VAL A 24 -6.52 -43.65 29.86
N ALA A 25 -7.13 -44.80 30.12
CA ALA A 25 -7.51 -45.81 29.13
C ALA A 25 -8.62 -45.29 28.18
N PRO A 26 -8.68 -45.77 26.92
CA PRO A 26 -9.62 -45.26 25.93
C PRO A 26 -11.06 -45.71 26.21
N ARG A 27 -11.96 -44.73 26.35
CA ARG A 27 -13.42 -44.94 26.42
C ARG A 27 -13.96 -45.22 25.01
N ARG A 28 -14.64 -46.35 24.83
CA ARG A 28 -15.36 -46.70 23.60
C ARG A 28 -16.52 -45.72 23.35
N SER A 29 -16.52 -45.08 22.18
CA SER A 29 -17.60 -44.20 21.73
C SER A 29 -18.84 -44.98 21.28
N PRO A 30 -20.06 -44.56 21.63
CA PRO A 30 -21.29 -45.15 21.12
C PRO A 30 -21.58 -44.72 19.68
N LYS A 31 -22.14 -45.66 18.92
CA LYS A 31 -22.50 -45.54 17.50
C LYS A 31 -23.64 -44.51 17.31
N PRO A 32 -23.54 -43.54 16.40
CA PRO A 32 -24.58 -42.55 16.19
C PRO A 32 -25.79 -43.13 15.41
N PRO A 33 -27.02 -42.68 15.69
CA PRO A 33 -28.21 -43.13 14.99
C PRO A 33 -28.31 -42.54 13.58
N SER A 34 -28.75 -43.38 12.64
CA SER A 34 -29.00 -43.06 11.23
C SER A 34 -30.07 -41.96 11.09
N ARG A 35 -29.67 -40.77 10.64
CA ARG A 35 -30.61 -39.70 10.28
C ARG A 35 -31.19 -39.94 8.88
N ARG A 36 -32.52 -40.07 8.83
CA ARG A 36 -33.34 -40.03 7.62
C ARG A 36 -33.16 -38.70 6.88
N ARG A 37 -32.85 -38.77 5.58
CA ARG A 37 -32.99 -37.67 4.61
C ARG A 37 -34.45 -37.21 4.59
N ARG A 38 -34.68 -35.92 4.86
CA ARG A 38 -35.91 -35.21 4.49
C ARG A 38 -35.54 -34.24 3.37
N ASP A 39 -36.07 -34.49 2.19
CA ASP A 39 -36.05 -33.54 1.08
C ASP A 39 -36.87 -32.31 1.49
N ARG A 40 -36.24 -31.14 1.41
CA ARG A 40 -36.93 -29.85 1.41
C ARG A 40 -36.57 -29.13 0.12
N PRO A 41 -37.55 -28.60 -0.63
CA PRO A 41 -37.27 -27.80 -1.81
C PRO A 41 -36.67 -26.45 -1.39
N VAL A 42 -35.54 -26.11 -2.01
CA VAL A 42 -34.91 -24.79 -1.92
C VAL A 42 -35.77 -23.81 -2.72
N ARG A 43 -36.42 -22.86 -2.04
CA ARG A 43 -37.03 -21.69 -2.69
C ARG A 43 -35.93 -20.64 -2.91
N VAL A 44 -35.57 -20.44 -4.17
CA VAL A 44 -34.72 -19.33 -4.62
C VAL A 44 -35.54 -18.05 -4.53
N PHE A 45 -35.17 -17.15 -3.63
CA PHE A 45 -35.67 -15.77 -3.63
C PHE A 45 -34.85 -14.97 -4.64
N LEU A 46 -35.41 -14.76 -5.83
CA LEU A 46 -34.97 -13.72 -6.76
C LEU A 46 -35.41 -12.36 -6.19
N VAL A 47 -34.46 -11.57 -5.70
CA VAL A 47 -34.68 -10.16 -5.38
C VAL A 47 -34.75 -9.40 -6.70
N GLY A 48 -35.97 -9.14 -7.16
CA GLY A 48 -36.23 -8.22 -8.26
C GLY A 48 -35.95 -6.79 -7.82
N ARG A 49 -34.98 -6.15 -8.45
CA ARG A 49 -34.76 -4.70 -8.36
C ARG A 49 -35.74 -4.04 -9.30
N ARG A 50 -36.72 -3.34 -8.73
CA ARG A 50 -37.78 -2.61 -9.43
C ARG A 50 -37.17 -1.38 -10.10
N ALA A 51 -37.43 -1.25 -11.39
CA ALA A 51 -37.25 -0.02 -12.15
C ALA A 51 -38.39 0.97 -11.81
N ASP A 52 -38.14 2.20 -12.23
CA ASP A 52 -39.06 3.34 -12.34
C ASP A 52 -39.13 4.25 -11.10
N ASP A 53 -38.58 5.46 -11.23
CA ASP A 53 -39.43 6.65 -11.41
C ASP A 53 -38.66 7.82 -12.06
N ASP A 54 -39.31 8.36 -13.08
CA ASP A 54 -39.00 9.55 -13.85
C ASP A 54 -38.94 10.83 -13.01
N VAL A 55 -37.97 11.70 -13.27
CA VAL A 55 -38.17 13.15 -13.17
C VAL A 55 -37.56 13.84 -14.39
N LEU A 56 -38.44 14.08 -15.37
CA LEU A 56 -38.33 15.13 -16.37
C LEU A 56 -38.36 16.49 -15.67
N ALA A 57 -37.32 17.31 -15.86
CA ALA A 57 -37.39 18.75 -15.66
C ALA A 57 -36.70 19.48 -16.80
N THR A 58 -37.52 19.82 -17.79
CA THR A 58 -37.32 20.81 -18.85
C THR A 58 -37.11 22.20 -18.24
N ARG A 59 -36.07 22.93 -18.65
CA ARG A 59 -36.01 24.42 -18.73
C ARG A 59 -34.78 24.80 -19.55
N ALA A 60 -34.97 25.16 -20.81
CA ALA A 60 -35.33 26.50 -21.30
C ALA A 60 -34.10 27.41 -21.46
N PHE A 61 -33.80 27.62 -22.73
CA PHE A 61 -32.92 28.61 -23.34
C PHE A 61 -33.18 30.02 -22.78
N SER A 62 -32.14 30.77 -22.45
CA SER A 62 -32.17 32.24 -22.41
C SER A 62 -30.80 32.78 -22.80
N THR A 63 -30.85 33.68 -23.77
CA THR A 63 -29.76 34.39 -24.45
C THR A 63 -29.00 35.34 -23.50
N PRO A 64 -27.76 35.72 -23.85
CA PRO A 64 -26.87 36.50 -22.99
C PRO A 64 -27.14 38.00 -23.09
N PRO A 65 -26.94 38.79 -22.01
CA PRO A 65 -26.83 40.23 -22.11
C PRO A 65 -25.39 40.69 -22.40
N ALA A 66 -25.37 41.78 -23.17
CA ALA A 66 -24.33 42.73 -23.56
C ALA A 66 -22.89 42.59 -23.02
N MET A 67 -21.95 42.68 -23.97
CA MET A 67 -20.60 43.22 -23.78
C MET A 67 -20.70 44.68 -23.35
N ASP A 68 -20.14 45.00 -22.19
CA ASP A 68 -19.64 46.33 -21.86
C ASP A 68 -18.12 46.30 -22.04
N ASP A 69 -17.65 47.10 -23.00
CA ASP A 69 -16.24 47.41 -23.24
C ASP A 69 -15.82 48.45 -22.18
N ASP A 70 -15.11 48.00 -21.14
CA ASP A 70 -14.33 48.89 -20.28
C ASP A 70 -12.85 48.46 -20.37
N ASP A 71 -12.11 49.29 -21.11
CA ASP A 71 -10.66 49.38 -21.14
C ASP A 71 -10.13 49.75 -19.74
N ASP A 72 -9.39 48.84 -19.09
CA ASP A 72 -8.46 49.20 -18.03
C ASP A 72 -7.17 48.37 -18.19
N ASP A 73 -6.15 49.08 -18.70
CA ASP A 73 -4.74 48.71 -18.73
C ASP A 73 -4.21 48.55 -17.30
N ASP A 74 -4.25 47.35 -16.74
CA ASP A 74 -3.45 47.00 -15.55
C ASP A 74 -2.62 45.73 -15.81
N ALA A 75 -1.33 45.98 -15.97
CA ALA A 75 -0.30 44.97 -16.14
C ALA A 75 -0.34 43.91 -15.00
N PRO A 76 -0.35 42.60 -15.30
CA PRO A 76 -0.25 41.60 -14.26
C PRO A 76 1.19 41.56 -13.73
N SER A 77 1.36 42.18 -12.57
CA SER A 77 2.35 41.81 -11.55
C SER A 77 2.58 40.30 -11.55
N THR A 78 3.80 39.87 -11.87
CA THR A 78 4.28 38.48 -11.77
C THR A 78 4.59 38.07 -10.31
N SER A 79 3.93 38.71 -9.33
CA SER A 79 4.09 38.34 -7.92
C SER A 79 3.32 37.05 -7.61
N GLY A 80 4.05 35.95 -7.51
CA GLY A 80 3.76 34.88 -6.57
C GLY A 80 2.40 34.21 -6.72
N ARG A 81 2.12 33.62 -7.88
CA ARG A 81 1.14 32.55 -7.96
C ARG A 81 1.76 31.36 -7.22
N VAL A 82 1.52 31.28 -5.91
CA VAL A 82 1.47 30.00 -5.21
C VAL A 82 0.39 29.24 -5.95
N VAL A 83 0.80 28.51 -6.98
CA VAL A 83 -0.07 27.57 -7.67
C VAL A 83 -0.55 26.66 -6.56
N ASP A 84 -1.87 26.56 -6.47
CA ASP A 84 -2.60 25.78 -5.50
C ASP A 84 -2.28 24.30 -5.78
N ASP A 85 -1.07 23.84 -5.42
CA ASP A 85 -0.59 22.46 -5.61
C ASP A 85 -1.55 21.46 -4.94
N ALA A 86 -2.37 21.96 -4.01
CA ALA A 86 -3.50 21.29 -3.39
C ALA A 86 -4.67 20.96 -4.34
N ALA A 87 -4.67 21.40 -5.61
CA ALA A 87 -5.71 21.06 -6.59
C ALA A 87 -5.57 19.63 -7.15
N ILE A 88 -4.39 19.02 -7.00
CA ILE A 88 -3.97 17.85 -7.76
C ILE A 88 -4.62 16.53 -7.26
N LEU A 89 -5.04 16.43 -5.99
CA LEU A 89 -5.72 15.25 -5.44
C LEU A 89 -7.21 15.46 -5.09
N ARG A 90 -7.81 16.63 -5.43
CA ARG A 90 -9.20 16.99 -5.04
C ARG A 90 -10.30 16.08 -5.63
N GLY A 91 -9.97 15.15 -6.52
CA GLY A 91 -10.91 14.13 -7.02
C GLY A 91 -11.14 12.95 -6.07
N PHE A 92 -10.37 12.84 -4.99
CA PHE A 92 -10.49 11.74 -4.03
C PHE A 92 -11.52 12.07 -2.93
N ASP A 93 -12.82 11.99 -3.25
CA ASP A 93 -13.90 12.22 -2.28
C ASP A 93 -14.34 10.90 -1.61
N LEU A 94 -13.58 10.48 -0.59
CA LEU A 94 -13.88 9.28 0.19
C LEU A 94 -14.22 9.64 1.63
N ASP A 95 -15.28 9.04 2.17
CA ASP A 95 -15.66 9.20 3.57
C ASP A 95 -14.47 8.86 4.52
N PRO A 96 -14.17 9.69 5.54
CA PRO A 96 -13.09 9.42 6.49
C PRO A 96 -13.22 8.07 7.20
N ALA A 97 -14.44 7.65 7.56
CA ALA A 97 -14.63 6.38 8.25
C ALA A 97 -14.37 5.19 7.32
N LEU A 98 -14.82 5.27 6.06
CA LEU A 98 -14.44 4.29 5.02
C LEU A 98 -12.93 4.27 4.78
N SER A 99 -12.27 5.43 4.76
CA SER A 99 -10.81 5.53 4.59
C SER A 99 -10.05 4.84 5.72
N ALA A 100 -10.48 5.08 6.97
CA ALA A 100 -9.93 4.43 8.15
C ALA A 100 -10.18 2.91 8.13
N TRP A 101 -11.37 2.47 7.70
CA TRP A 101 -11.71 1.06 7.54
C TRP A 101 -10.83 0.34 6.52
N ILE A 102 -10.63 0.93 5.33
CA ILE A 102 -9.74 0.40 4.30
C ILE A 102 -8.30 0.30 4.84
N THR A 103 -7.85 1.32 5.56
CA THR A 103 -6.52 1.32 6.19
C THR A 103 -6.39 0.19 7.21
N ALA A 104 -7.38 0.00 8.08
CA ALA A 104 -7.38 -1.09 9.06
C ALA A 104 -7.35 -2.47 8.39
N ARG A 105 -8.11 -2.68 7.31
CA ARG A 105 -8.08 -3.93 6.53
C ARG A 105 -6.73 -4.16 5.86
N PHE A 106 -6.10 -3.12 5.32
CA PHE A 106 -4.75 -3.22 4.79
C PHE A 106 -3.75 -3.63 5.87
N LEU A 107 -3.79 -3.01 7.06
CA LEU A 107 -2.93 -3.38 8.18
C LEU A 107 -3.12 -4.85 8.59
N PHE A 108 -4.37 -5.33 8.58
CA PHE A 108 -4.67 -6.74 8.83
C PHE A 108 -4.06 -7.65 7.75
N ILE A 109 -4.24 -7.35 6.46
CA ILE A 109 -3.66 -8.09 5.34
C ILE A 109 -2.13 -8.11 5.45
N TRP A 110 -1.53 -6.96 5.70
CA TRP A 110 -0.09 -6.78 5.86
C TRP A 110 0.44 -7.62 7.02
N THR A 111 -0.25 -7.62 8.15
CA THR A 111 0.13 -8.41 9.33
C THR A 111 0.04 -9.90 9.05
N VAL A 112 -1.09 -10.37 8.51
CA VAL A 112 -1.33 -11.79 8.25
C VAL A 112 -0.31 -12.34 7.26
N PHE A 113 -0.15 -11.71 6.10
CA PHE A 113 0.76 -12.23 5.08
C PHE A 113 2.23 -11.89 5.37
N GLY A 114 2.53 -10.68 5.85
CA GLY A 114 3.90 -10.21 6.08
C GLY A 114 4.58 -10.85 7.30
N TYR A 115 3.83 -11.12 8.37
CA TYR A 115 4.42 -11.55 9.64
C TYR A 115 4.01 -12.95 10.09
N LEU A 116 2.88 -13.50 9.61
CA LEU A 116 2.47 -14.85 10.02
C LEU A 116 2.88 -15.92 9.02
N SER A 117 3.09 -15.60 7.73
CA SER A 117 3.39 -16.61 6.70
C SER A 117 4.67 -17.39 6.99
N VAL A 118 5.79 -16.71 7.27
CA VAL A 118 7.09 -17.36 7.50
C VAL A 118 7.10 -18.18 8.81
N PRO A 119 6.62 -17.66 9.96
CA PRO A 119 6.49 -18.48 11.17
C PRO A 119 5.54 -19.68 11.00
N THR A 120 4.45 -19.52 10.23
CA THR A 120 3.55 -20.64 9.94
C THR A 120 4.26 -21.72 9.13
N LEU A 121 5.10 -21.35 8.16
CA LEU A 121 5.90 -22.31 7.42
C LEU A 121 6.92 -23.04 8.31
N ALA A 122 7.63 -22.31 9.18
CA ALA A 122 8.55 -22.92 10.15
C ALA A 122 7.82 -23.94 11.03
N LEU A 123 6.64 -23.59 11.54
CA LEU A 123 5.80 -24.50 12.32
C LEU A 123 5.38 -25.75 11.52
N LEU A 124 5.00 -25.58 10.25
CA LEU A 124 4.62 -26.68 9.37
C LEU A 124 5.79 -27.61 9.03
N GLU A 125 7.01 -27.08 8.98
CA GLU A 125 8.24 -27.87 8.78
C GLU A 125 8.80 -28.45 10.09
N GLY A 126 8.18 -28.15 11.23
CA GLY A 126 8.65 -28.61 12.55
C GLY A 126 10.00 -28.02 12.93
N VAL A 127 10.27 -26.79 12.50
CA VAL A 127 11.50 -26.05 12.78
C VAL A 127 11.21 -24.97 13.83
N ASP A 128 11.99 -24.96 14.91
CA ASP A 128 11.78 -24.06 16.05
C ASP A 128 12.24 -22.61 15.77
N ASP A 129 13.13 -22.42 14.79
CA ASP A 129 13.66 -21.11 14.40
C ASP A 129 13.48 -20.88 12.88
N VAL A 130 12.96 -19.72 12.51
CA VAL A 130 12.86 -19.28 11.11
C VAL A 130 14.21 -19.19 10.41
N SER A 131 15.31 -18.97 11.13
CA SER A 131 16.66 -18.97 10.56
C SER A 131 17.13 -20.37 10.15
N ALA A 132 16.49 -21.43 10.65
CA ALA A 132 16.80 -22.81 10.30
C ALA A 132 15.96 -23.31 9.10
N LEU A 133 15.06 -22.49 8.54
CA LEU A 133 14.39 -22.80 7.29
C LEU A 133 15.39 -22.86 6.14
N ARG A 134 15.18 -23.81 5.23
CA ARG A 134 15.89 -23.84 3.95
C ARG A 134 15.59 -22.57 3.19
N THR A 135 16.62 -21.93 2.62
CA THR A 135 16.42 -20.63 1.99
C THR A 135 15.49 -20.68 0.77
N SER A 136 15.46 -21.79 0.03
CA SER A 136 14.49 -21.97 -1.06
C SER A 136 13.04 -21.96 -0.56
N HIS A 137 12.79 -22.50 0.63
CA HIS A 137 11.48 -22.47 1.27
C HIS A 137 11.15 -21.08 1.79
N LEU A 138 12.13 -20.39 2.39
CA LEU A 138 11.97 -18.99 2.80
C LEU A 138 11.68 -18.08 1.60
N ALA A 139 12.42 -18.21 0.50
CA ALA A 139 12.23 -17.44 -0.72
C ALA A 139 10.85 -17.68 -1.33
N LEU A 140 10.38 -18.94 -1.35
CA LEU A 140 9.02 -19.26 -1.79
C LEU A 140 7.97 -18.64 -0.86
N ALA A 141 8.18 -18.71 0.46
CA ALA A 141 7.28 -18.11 1.44
C ALA A 141 7.16 -16.59 1.26
N LEU A 142 8.27 -15.91 0.98
CA LEU A 142 8.30 -14.48 0.69
C LEU A 142 7.49 -14.15 -0.57
N VAL A 143 7.72 -14.85 -1.68
CA VAL A 143 6.95 -14.63 -2.92
C VAL A 143 5.46 -14.86 -2.69
N VAL A 144 5.08 -15.94 -1.99
CA VAL A 144 3.67 -16.24 -1.68
C VAL A 144 3.07 -15.16 -0.77
N ALA A 145 3.80 -14.70 0.24
CA ALA A 145 3.37 -13.63 1.12
C ALA A 145 3.15 -12.32 0.37
N GLU A 146 4.10 -11.91 -0.49
CA GLU A 146 3.99 -10.68 -1.27
C GLU A 146 2.84 -10.76 -2.30
N LEU A 147 2.69 -11.88 -3.01
CA LEU A 147 1.54 -12.10 -3.90
C LEU A 147 0.22 -12.10 -3.14
N GLY A 148 0.19 -12.70 -1.94
CA GLY A 148 -0.97 -12.71 -1.05
C GLY A 148 -1.39 -11.29 -0.63
N LYS A 149 -0.43 -10.47 -0.19
CA LYS A 149 -0.66 -9.06 0.13
C LYS A 149 -1.16 -8.28 -1.08
N LEU A 150 -0.50 -8.40 -2.24
CA LEU A 150 -0.89 -7.71 -3.47
C LEU A 150 -2.31 -8.11 -3.91
N GLY A 151 -2.61 -9.40 -3.96
CA GLY A 151 -3.91 -9.93 -4.35
C GLY A 151 -5.02 -9.50 -3.39
N ALA A 152 -4.84 -9.70 -2.09
CA ALA A 152 -5.83 -9.35 -1.07
C ALA A 152 -6.08 -7.84 -1.01
N THR A 153 -5.03 -7.02 -1.08
CA THR A 153 -5.16 -5.55 -1.09
C THR A 153 -5.89 -5.09 -2.35
N SER A 154 -5.56 -5.65 -3.52
CA SER A 154 -6.24 -5.33 -4.77
C SER A 154 -7.73 -5.67 -4.75
N LEU A 155 -8.08 -6.85 -4.22
CA LEU A 155 -9.47 -7.27 -4.10
C LEU A 155 -10.23 -6.41 -3.08
N MET A 156 -9.60 -6.12 -1.94
CA MET A 156 -10.16 -5.23 -0.93
C MET A 156 -10.44 -3.84 -1.51
N LEU A 157 -9.44 -3.17 -2.11
CA LEU A 157 -9.59 -1.85 -2.72
C LEU A 157 -10.70 -1.85 -3.77
N ARG A 158 -10.72 -2.84 -4.67
CA ARG A 158 -11.79 -2.96 -5.67
C ARG A 158 -13.17 -3.13 -5.04
N SER A 159 -13.30 -3.95 -4.00
CA SER A 159 -14.59 -4.20 -3.36
C SER A 159 -15.13 -2.98 -2.62
N GLU A 160 -14.26 -2.24 -1.94
CA GLU A 160 -14.65 -1.10 -1.10
C GLU A 160 -14.85 0.17 -1.93
N LEU A 161 -14.07 0.34 -3.00
CA LEU A 161 -14.16 1.51 -3.89
C LEU A 161 -15.15 1.31 -5.04
N ALA A 162 -15.62 0.10 -5.34
CA ALA A 162 -16.61 -0.14 -6.41
C ALA A 162 -17.95 0.57 -6.18
N GLY A 163 -18.30 0.88 -4.94
CA GLY A 163 -19.52 1.61 -4.57
C GLY A 163 -19.33 3.11 -4.41
N ALA A 164 -18.08 3.60 -4.40
CA ALA A 164 -17.82 5.03 -4.32
C ALA A 164 -18.26 5.68 -5.65
N PRO A 165 -18.95 6.84 -5.61
CA PRO A 165 -19.43 7.50 -6.81
C PRO A 165 -18.27 7.71 -7.80
N SER A 166 -18.40 7.06 -8.95
CA SER A 166 -17.47 6.97 -10.08
C SER A 166 -16.44 5.83 -10.00
N ALA A 167 -16.79 4.66 -10.55
CA ALA A 167 -15.85 3.61 -10.97
C ALA A 167 -14.95 4.05 -12.16
N SER A 168 -15.13 5.28 -12.64
CA SER A 168 -14.27 6.05 -13.54
C SER A 168 -13.50 7.16 -12.80
N SER A 169 -13.51 7.14 -11.45
CA SER A 169 -12.95 8.21 -10.62
C SER A 169 -11.43 8.17 -10.66
N PRO A 170 -10.76 9.34 -10.62
CA PRO A 170 -9.35 9.46 -10.24
C PRO A 170 -8.98 8.70 -8.95
N ALA A 171 -9.96 8.26 -8.16
CA ALA A 171 -9.81 7.49 -6.94
C ALA A 171 -9.55 5.98 -7.12
N ASP A 172 -9.69 5.36 -8.31
CA ASP A 172 -9.23 3.98 -8.51
C ASP A 172 -7.69 3.95 -8.57
N PRO A 173 -7.00 3.35 -7.58
CA PRO A 173 -5.54 3.31 -7.55
C PRO A 173 -4.95 2.61 -8.80
N TRP A 174 -5.72 1.71 -9.42
CA TRP A 174 -5.33 1.02 -10.65
C TRP A 174 -5.56 1.84 -11.91
N ALA A 175 -6.44 2.86 -11.91
CA ALA A 175 -6.71 3.66 -13.08
C ALA A 175 -5.46 4.42 -13.54
N ARG A 176 -4.67 4.96 -12.60
CA ARG A 176 -3.37 5.59 -12.88
C ARG A 176 -2.40 4.68 -13.62
N TRP A 177 -2.42 3.38 -13.32
CA TRP A 177 -1.55 2.38 -13.97
C TRP A 177 -2.02 2.02 -15.39
N ARG A 178 -3.32 2.18 -15.68
CA ARG A 178 -3.90 1.85 -16.99
C ARG A 178 -3.78 2.98 -18.00
N CYS A 179 -3.66 4.23 -17.54
CA CYS A 179 -3.70 5.43 -18.37
C CYS A 179 -2.31 5.94 -18.78
N TYR A 180 -1.42 5.06 -19.28
CA TYR A 180 -0.16 5.50 -19.90
C TYR A 180 -0.35 5.69 -21.42
N PRO A 181 -0.39 6.93 -21.93
CA PRO A 181 -0.79 7.20 -23.31
C PRO A 181 0.32 6.91 -24.33
N ASN A 182 1.59 6.82 -23.95
CA ASN A 182 2.67 6.45 -24.88
C ASN A 182 3.89 5.80 -24.17
N ARG A 183 4.79 5.16 -24.94
CA ARG A 183 6.00 4.50 -24.41
C ARG A 183 7.11 5.48 -23.97
N ALA A 184 7.14 6.68 -24.54
CA ALA A 184 8.16 7.68 -24.22
C ALA A 184 7.95 8.28 -22.81
N SER A 185 6.70 8.47 -22.39
CA SER A 185 6.33 8.87 -21.03
C SER A 185 6.68 7.77 -20.05
N VAL A 186 6.44 6.50 -20.38
CA VAL A 186 6.86 5.36 -19.53
C VAL A 186 8.36 5.36 -19.29
N ALA A 187 9.19 5.62 -20.31
CA ALA A 187 10.64 5.68 -20.15
C ALA A 187 11.08 6.88 -19.30
N ALA A 188 10.47 8.06 -19.49
CA ALA A 188 10.77 9.25 -18.70
C ALA A 188 10.35 9.08 -17.22
N ASP A 189 9.18 8.49 -16.98
CA ASP A 189 8.66 8.22 -15.64
C ASP A 189 9.47 7.12 -14.95
N ALA A 190 9.92 6.10 -15.70
CA ALA A 190 10.85 5.10 -15.18
C ALA A 190 12.20 5.73 -14.79
N LEU A 191 12.78 6.59 -15.62
CA LEU A 191 14.03 7.30 -15.30
C LEU A 191 13.86 8.20 -14.07
N ARG A 192 12.74 8.91 -13.98
CA ARG A 192 12.39 9.72 -12.80
C ARG A 192 12.27 8.85 -11.55
N GLY A 193 11.57 7.74 -11.65
CA GLY A 193 11.44 6.76 -10.57
C GLY A 193 12.80 6.20 -10.11
N VAL A 194 13.71 5.89 -11.05
CA VAL A 194 15.08 5.47 -10.74
C VAL A 194 15.84 6.58 -10.01
N ALA A 195 15.74 7.83 -10.46
CA ALA A 195 16.40 8.95 -9.79
C ALA A 195 15.91 9.14 -8.35
N PHE A 196 14.59 9.12 -8.13
CA PHE A 196 14.01 9.16 -6.79
C PHE A 196 14.42 7.95 -5.94
N GLY A 197 14.48 6.75 -6.53
CA GLY A 197 14.92 5.54 -5.83
C GLY A 197 16.38 5.60 -5.37
N ILE A 198 17.28 6.13 -6.22
CA ILE A 198 18.69 6.35 -5.85
C ILE A 198 18.77 7.38 -4.71
N ALA A 199 18.08 8.51 -4.85
CA ALA A 199 18.07 9.56 -3.83
C ALA A 199 17.52 9.04 -2.49
N ALA A 200 16.41 8.29 -2.53
CA ALA A 200 15.82 7.64 -1.36
C ALA A 200 16.81 6.67 -0.70
N SER A 201 17.51 5.86 -1.48
CA SER A 201 18.48 4.89 -0.96
C SER A 201 19.66 5.57 -0.26
N VAL A 202 20.22 6.62 -0.87
CA VAL A 202 21.32 7.40 -0.26
C VAL A 202 20.84 8.09 1.01
N ALA A 203 19.70 8.79 0.97
CA ALA A 203 19.15 9.50 2.11
C ALA A 203 18.78 8.55 3.27
N ALA A 204 18.24 7.38 2.97
CA ALA A 204 17.95 6.34 3.94
C ALA A 204 19.22 5.88 4.66
N ARG A 205 20.31 5.62 3.95
CA ARG A 205 21.60 5.23 4.56
C ARG A 205 22.22 6.34 5.39
N LEU A 206 22.06 7.61 4.99
CA LEU A 206 22.48 8.74 5.81
C LEU A 206 21.64 8.87 7.08
N ALA A 207 20.34 8.58 7.01
CA ALA A 207 19.47 8.58 8.19
C ALA A 207 19.88 7.49 9.19
N ASP A 208 20.15 6.27 8.71
CA ASP A 208 20.67 5.19 9.55
C ASP A 208 21.99 5.61 10.21
N ALA A 209 22.94 6.13 9.43
CA ALA A 209 24.23 6.58 9.95
C ALA A 209 24.11 7.73 10.97
N ALA A 210 23.15 8.64 10.81
CA ALA A 210 22.92 9.74 11.74
C ALA A 210 22.32 9.25 13.07
N VAL A 211 21.44 8.25 13.02
CA VAL A 211 20.88 7.62 14.22
C VAL A 211 21.96 6.81 14.95
N ASP A 212 22.76 6.04 14.21
CA ASP A 212 23.85 5.25 14.76
C ASP A 212 24.99 6.12 15.31
N ALA A 213 25.30 7.26 14.70
CA ALA A 213 26.32 8.18 15.23
C ALA A 213 25.88 8.89 16.53
N GLY A 214 24.58 8.93 16.81
CA GLY A 214 24.02 9.45 18.06
C GLY A 214 23.99 8.42 19.19
N ALA A 215 24.07 7.13 18.87
CA ALA A 215 24.28 6.04 19.82
C ALA A 215 25.79 5.77 19.90
N GLU A 216 26.39 5.57 21.08
CA GLU A 216 27.82 5.26 21.14
C GLU A 216 28.15 4.01 20.30
N ALA A 217 29.24 4.09 19.54
CA ALA A 217 29.59 3.15 18.48
C ALA A 217 29.92 1.74 18.98
N ASP A 218 28.91 0.88 19.09
CA ASP A 218 29.09 -0.57 19.01
C ASP A 218 29.01 -0.99 17.53
N ALA A 219 30.19 -1.18 16.94
CA ALA A 219 30.36 -1.61 15.57
C ALA A 219 29.76 -3.01 15.35
N GLY A 220 28.60 -3.07 14.70
CA GLY A 220 27.95 -4.34 14.39
C GLY A 220 26.70 -4.31 13.51
N ALA A 221 26.52 -3.33 12.63
CA ALA A 221 25.36 -3.30 11.73
C ALA A 221 25.68 -3.92 10.35
N ALA A 222 25.78 -5.25 10.30
CA ALA A 222 25.64 -5.98 9.03
C ALA A 222 24.15 -6.13 8.71
N GLY A 223 23.72 -5.61 7.56
CA GLY A 223 22.32 -5.47 7.16
C GLY A 223 21.52 -6.78 7.20
N GLY A 224 20.65 -6.93 8.20
CA GLY A 224 19.75 -8.08 8.38
C GLY A 224 18.50 -8.08 7.49
N GLY A 225 18.68 -7.74 6.21
CA GLY A 225 17.63 -7.63 5.19
C GLY A 225 17.75 -8.69 4.08
N ALA A 226 17.01 -8.50 2.98
CA ALA A 226 17.04 -9.39 1.81
C ALA A 226 18.47 -9.63 1.25
N LEU A 227 19.38 -8.67 1.45
CA LEU A 227 20.79 -8.79 1.07
C LEU A 227 21.53 -9.90 1.85
N ALA A 228 21.25 -10.07 3.14
CA ALA A 228 21.83 -11.15 3.94
C ALA A 228 21.36 -12.54 3.49
N LEU A 229 20.23 -12.63 2.79
CA LEU A 229 19.74 -13.86 2.18
C LEU A 229 20.42 -14.19 0.85
N LEU A 230 21.23 -13.29 0.28
CA LEU A 230 21.91 -13.50 -1.00
C LEU A 230 23.29 -14.17 -0.85
N ASP A 231 23.88 -14.18 0.35
CA ASP A 231 25.28 -14.58 0.60
C ASP A 231 25.55 -16.11 0.60
N GLY A 232 24.68 -16.95 0.02
CA GLY A 232 24.90 -18.40 -0.01
C GLY A 232 24.00 -19.25 -0.92
N GLU A 233 23.32 -18.65 -1.89
CA GLU A 233 22.13 -19.25 -2.52
C GLU A 233 22.31 -19.90 -3.91
N VAL A 234 21.44 -20.88 -4.20
CA VAL A 234 21.17 -21.43 -5.54
C VAL A 234 20.32 -20.43 -6.32
N GLY A 235 20.63 -20.19 -7.61
CA GLY A 235 20.08 -19.07 -8.39
C GLY A 235 18.55 -18.88 -8.40
N GLY A 236 17.76 -19.94 -8.18
CA GLY A 236 16.30 -19.85 -8.10
C GLY A 236 15.79 -19.04 -6.90
N SER A 237 16.35 -19.23 -5.71
CA SER A 237 15.93 -18.49 -4.51
C SER A 237 16.29 -17.01 -4.62
N ILE A 238 17.46 -16.70 -5.19
CA ILE A 238 17.89 -15.32 -5.45
C ILE A 238 16.86 -14.62 -6.33
N VAL A 239 16.47 -15.24 -7.44
CA VAL A 239 15.46 -14.68 -8.34
C VAL A 239 14.14 -14.47 -7.60
N ALA A 240 13.70 -15.42 -6.77
CA ALA A 240 12.48 -15.28 -5.99
C ALA A 240 12.55 -14.10 -5.01
N ILE A 241 13.65 -13.97 -4.25
CA ILE A 241 13.86 -12.86 -3.29
C ILE A 241 13.89 -11.51 -4.02
N VAL A 242 14.60 -11.43 -5.15
CA VAL A 242 14.71 -10.20 -5.95
C VAL A 242 13.35 -9.82 -6.54
N VAL A 243 12.62 -10.75 -7.15
CA VAL A 243 11.29 -10.46 -7.71
C VAL A 243 10.32 -10.04 -6.60
N SER A 244 10.36 -10.73 -5.46
CA SER A 244 9.53 -10.41 -4.30
C SER A 244 9.81 -8.98 -3.80
N SER A 245 11.08 -8.62 -3.60
CA SER A 245 11.49 -7.38 -2.93
C SER A 245 11.58 -6.18 -3.87
N CYS A 246 11.89 -6.39 -5.15
CA CYS A 246 12.15 -5.31 -6.11
C CYS A 246 11.00 -5.11 -7.11
N ALA A 247 10.02 -6.01 -7.16
CA ALA A 247 8.86 -5.86 -8.04
C ALA A 247 7.53 -6.00 -7.28
N ILE A 248 7.28 -7.12 -6.61
CA ILE A 248 5.95 -7.38 -6.04
C ILE A 248 5.67 -6.46 -4.84
N ALA A 249 6.59 -6.36 -3.88
CA ALA A 249 6.44 -5.49 -2.72
C ALA A 249 6.32 -4.00 -3.13
N PRO A 250 7.20 -3.42 -3.98
CA PRO A 250 7.05 -2.04 -4.43
C PRO A 250 5.73 -1.76 -5.15
N VAL A 251 5.24 -2.69 -5.99
CA VAL A 251 3.94 -2.53 -6.67
C VAL A 251 2.80 -2.45 -5.64
N LEU A 252 2.80 -3.34 -4.65
CA LEU A 252 1.84 -3.32 -3.55
C LEU A 252 1.90 -2.02 -2.76
N GLU A 253 3.11 -1.61 -2.37
CA GLU A 253 3.35 -0.42 -1.57
C GLU A 253 2.90 0.84 -2.30
N GLU A 254 3.25 1.01 -3.57
CA GLU A 254 2.82 2.15 -4.37
C GLU A 254 1.31 2.15 -4.60
N LEU A 255 0.71 0.98 -4.85
CA LEU A 255 -0.75 0.84 -4.99
C LEU A 255 -1.49 1.34 -3.74
N PHE A 256 -1.03 0.96 -2.56
CA PHE A 256 -1.70 1.34 -1.32
C PHE A 256 -1.29 2.74 -0.84
N PHE A 257 0.01 3.01 -0.66
CA PHE A 257 0.46 4.24 -0.03
C PHE A 257 0.26 5.46 -0.93
N ARG A 258 0.57 5.37 -2.22
CA ARG A 258 0.50 6.52 -3.15
C ARG A 258 -0.80 6.52 -3.93
N GLY A 259 -1.31 5.34 -4.25
CA GLY A 259 -2.60 5.17 -4.92
C GLY A 259 -3.81 5.44 -4.03
N PHE A 260 -3.73 5.17 -2.72
CA PHE A 260 -4.86 5.32 -1.79
C PHE A 260 -4.56 6.20 -0.57
N ALA A 261 -3.57 5.84 0.26
CA ALA A 261 -3.39 6.43 1.58
C ALA A 261 -3.00 7.92 1.52
N LEU A 262 -2.13 8.31 0.59
CA LEU A 262 -1.70 9.68 0.40
C LEU A 262 -2.87 10.60 -0.02
N PRO A 263 -3.64 10.31 -1.09
CA PRO A 263 -4.86 11.05 -1.41
C PRO A 263 -5.88 11.11 -0.27
N ALA A 264 -6.10 9.99 0.43
CA ALA A 264 -7.01 9.95 1.58
C ALA A 264 -6.54 10.87 2.72
N CYS A 265 -5.24 10.88 3.01
CA CYS A 265 -4.65 11.73 4.04
C CYS A 265 -4.66 13.20 3.63
N GLU A 266 -4.38 13.53 2.37
CA GLU A 266 -4.42 14.91 1.86
C GLU A 266 -5.81 15.51 1.99
N ARG A 267 -6.84 14.74 1.66
CA ARG A 267 -8.23 15.17 1.87
C ARG A 267 -8.53 15.50 3.33
N LEU A 268 -8.01 14.72 4.27
CA LEU A 268 -8.26 14.92 5.70
C LEU A 268 -7.52 16.13 6.26
N VAL A 269 -6.29 16.35 5.81
CA VAL A 269 -5.39 17.37 6.40
C VAL A 269 -5.41 18.69 5.62
N GLY A 270 -5.69 18.65 4.31
CA GLY A 270 -5.66 19.81 3.42
C GLY A 270 -4.24 20.29 3.07
N ASN A 271 -3.19 19.50 3.35
CA ASN A 271 -1.81 19.85 3.08
C ASN A 271 -1.02 18.63 2.58
N VAL A 272 -0.61 18.68 1.32
CA VAL A 272 0.10 17.58 0.63
C VAL A 272 1.39 17.15 1.34
N TRP A 273 2.18 18.09 1.87
CA TRP A 273 3.46 17.77 2.51
C TRP A 273 3.29 17.17 3.91
N VAL A 274 2.26 17.61 4.65
CA VAL A 274 1.87 16.94 5.89
C VAL A 274 1.39 15.52 5.58
N SER A 275 0.64 15.32 4.50
CA SER A 275 0.18 14.00 4.09
C SER A 275 1.29 13.08 3.61
N VAL A 276 2.29 13.60 2.89
CA VAL A 276 3.53 12.87 2.57
C VAL A 276 4.22 12.42 3.85
N THR A 277 4.35 13.33 4.83
CA THR A 277 4.99 13.03 6.11
C THR A 277 4.19 11.97 6.91
N CYS A 278 2.88 12.11 7.02
CA CYS A 278 2.01 11.16 7.74
C CYS A 278 2.02 9.77 7.09
N THR A 279 1.95 9.70 5.76
CA THR A 279 1.97 8.41 5.04
C THR A 279 3.35 7.77 5.01
N ALA A 280 4.43 8.55 5.01
CA ALA A 280 5.79 8.04 5.24
C ALA A 280 5.94 7.48 6.67
N GLY A 281 5.37 8.15 7.67
CA GLY A 281 5.30 7.64 9.04
C GLY A 281 4.54 6.32 9.14
N LEU A 282 3.37 6.22 8.50
CA LEU A 282 2.61 4.98 8.42
C LEU A 282 3.41 3.88 7.70
N PHE A 283 4.07 4.20 6.58
CA PHE A 283 4.93 3.28 5.85
C PHE A 283 6.03 2.70 6.74
N ALA A 284 6.75 3.53 7.50
CA ALA A 284 7.74 3.03 8.45
C ALA A 284 7.10 2.18 9.57
N ALA A 285 5.98 2.61 10.12
CA ALA A 285 5.32 1.94 11.24
C ALA A 285 4.85 0.52 10.90
N VAL A 286 4.31 0.28 9.69
CA VAL A 286 3.81 -1.06 9.30
C VAL A 286 4.92 -2.09 9.13
N HIS A 287 6.18 -1.68 9.04
CA HIS A 287 7.31 -2.58 8.93
C HIS A 287 7.76 -3.17 10.28
N PHE A 288 7.24 -2.65 11.40
CA PHE A 288 7.50 -3.15 12.76
C PHE A 288 9.00 -3.40 13.06
N SER A 289 9.87 -2.58 12.47
CA SER A 289 11.32 -2.64 12.66
C SER A 289 11.78 -1.28 13.14
N VAL A 290 12.07 -1.17 14.44
CA VAL A 290 12.53 0.10 15.04
C VAL A 290 13.87 0.51 14.45
N ASP A 291 14.75 -0.47 14.21
CA ASP A 291 16.07 -0.25 13.63
C ASP A 291 15.98 0.30 12.21
N ASP A 292 15.03 -0.17 11.40
CA ASP A 292 14.83 0.30 10.02
C ASP A 292 13.88 1.51 9.91
N ALA A 293 13.21 1.91 11.00
CA ALA A 293 12.17 2.94 10.95
C ALA A 293 12.68 4.30 10.41
N PRO A 294 13.88 4.80 10.78
CA PRO A 294 14.40 6.05 10.25
C PRO A 294 14.62 6.02 8.73
N SER A 295 15.28 4.98 8.21
CA SER A 295 15.50 4.83 6.77
C SER A 295 14.21 4.63 6.00
N LEU A 296 13.28 3.83 6.53
CA LEU A 296 11.97 3.62 5.90
C LEU A 296 11.13 4.89 5.87
N PHE A 297 11.15 5.69 6.93
CA PHE A 297 10.47 6.99 6.97
C PHE A 297 11.03 7.93 5.89
N VAL A 298 12.36 8.06 5.81
CA VAL A 298 13.01 8.92 4.80
C VAL A 298 12.71 8.43 3.40
N ALA A 299 12.82 7.13 3.12
CA ALA A 299 12.45 6.56 1.83
C ALA A 299 10.97 6.85 1.49
N GLY A 300 10.07 6.72 2.47
CA GLY A 300 8.66 7.06 2.36
C GLY A 300 8.41 8.52 1.94
N CYS A 301 9.18 9.46 2.49
CA CYS A 301 9.12 10.88 2.11
C CYS A 301 9.53 11.10 0.65
N PHE A 302 10.60 10.44 0.17
CA PHE A 302 11.04 10.54 -1.22
C PHE A 302 10.01 9.96 -2.20
N PHE A 303 9.46 8.78 -1.90
CA PHE A 303 8.43 8.15 -2.73
C PHE A 303 7.13 8.96 -2.73
N GLY A 304 6.75 9.55 -1.59
CA GLY A 304 5.62 10.48 -1.51
C GLY A 304 5.86 11.73 -2.35
N SER A 305 7.06 12.31 -2.27
CA SER A 305 7.46 13.48 -3.08
C SER A 305 7.45 13.18 -4.58
N ALA A 306 7.92 12.00 -4.98
CA ALA A 306 7.87 11.55 -6.37
C ALA A 306 6.43 11.47 -6.90
N ALA A 307 5.49 11.00 -6.07
CA ALA A 307 4.08 10.96 -6.44
C ALA A 307 3.47 12.37 -6.60
N VAL A 308 3.86 13.33 -5.75
CA VAL A 308 3.43 14.73 -5.88
C VAL A 308 3.97 15.36 -7.17
N ASP A 309 5.27 15.19 -7.44
CA ASP A 309 5.93 15.70 -8.64
C ASP A 309 5.35 15.13 -9.95
N ALA A 310 5.09 13.82 -9.98
CA ALA A 310 4.46 13.17 -11.12
C ALA A 310 3.08 13.76 -11.45
N ASN A 311 2.32 14.14 -10.42
CA ASN A 311 1.00 14.71 -10.62
C ASN A 311 1.05 16.23 -10.94
N GLY A 312 2.05 16.97 -10.45
CA GLY A 312 2.28 18.38 -10.79
C GLY A 312 2.68 18.60 -12.26
N GLY A 313 3.47 17.69 -12.83
CA GLY A 313 3.84 17.73 -14.25
C GLY A 313 2.66 17.56 -15.21
N ALA A 314 1.66 16.74 -14.85
CA ALA A 314 0.51 16.46 -15.68
C ALA A 314 -0.44 17.67 -15.87
N GLY A 315 -0.55 18.54 -14.85
CA GLY A 315 -1.36 19.76 -14.92
C GLY A 315 -0.72 20.86 -15.77
N GLY A 316 0.62 20.95 -15.78
CA GLY A 316 1.35 21.94 -16.57
C GLY A 316 1.29 21.68 -18.07
N ASP A 317 1.36 20.42 -18.50
CA ASP A 317 1.32 20.05 -19.91
C ASP A 317 -0.06 20.20 -20.55
N ALA A 318 -1.14 20.02 -19.79
CA ALA A 318 -2.51 20.26 -20.26
C ALA A 318 -2.73 21.75 -20.59
N ASN A 319 -2.29 22.64 -19.70
CA ASN A 319 -2.41 24.09 -19.88
C ASN A 319 -1.53 24.60 -21.04
N ARG A 320 -0.40 23.93 -21.33
CA ARG A 320 0.49 24.26 -22.44
C ARG A 320 -0.06 23.85 -23.80
N ARG A 321 -0.87 22.78 -23.87
CA ARG A 321 -1.54 22.34 -25.11
C ARG A 321 -2.72 23.22 -25.49
N ASP A 322 -3.49 23.69 -24.51
CA ASP A 322 -4.64 24.57 -24.77
C ASP A 322 -4.23 25.99 -25.18
N GLY A 323 -3.03 26.44 -24.81
CA GLY A 323 -2.45 27.70 -25.29
C GLY A 323 -1.94 27.63 -26.74
N ALA A 324 -1.54 26.44 -27.22
CA ALA A 324 -0.96 26.26 -28.56
C ALA A 324 -2.01 26.09 -29.67
N THR A 325 -3.27 25.83 -29.33
CA THR A 325 -4.39 25.68 -30.28
C THR A 325 -5.25 26.93 -30.42
N ARG A 326 -4.87 28.06 -29.79
CA ARG A 326 -5.55 29.37 -29.88
C ARG A 326 -4.76 30.41 -30.71
N VAL A 327 -4.05 30.00 -31.75
CA VAL A 327 -3.41 30.92 -32.72
C VAL A 327 -3.97 30.65 -34.11
#